data_AF-A0A7W1V053-F1
#
_entry.id   AF-A0A7W1V053-F1
#
_cell.length_a   1.000
_cell.length_b   1.000
_cell.length_c   1.000
_cell.angle_alpha   90.00
_cell.angle_beta   90.00
_cell.angle_gamma   90.00
#
_symmetry.space_group_name_H-M   'P 1'
#
loop_
_entity.id
_entity.type
_entity.pdbx_description
1 polymer ?
#
loop_
_entity_poly.entity_id
_entity_poly.type
_entity_poly.pdbx_seq_one_letter_code
_entity_poly.pdbx_strand_id
1 'polypeptide(L)'
;MVTAHFQSSFSEKRQKPNSLVYFHNADTQQNYWATYDKQLDAWTKNYLGKKPETASKYITNVASSKYGTGYTFAAEAPEKNIPLPKITLQKDSLDGNFRHISFTITPQRTVNKITLYAETTAVFENFVLNGIPIPKDKNETHVLQNRKSNAILSYYVSDGDSLQVSYTIAKDADILIMLQEISMDLLENEVFSIPPRTKNSMPKPFITTDAVILQKTIDIKTLIPENSQIENTENDE
;
A
#
# COMPACT_ATOMS: atom_id res chain seq x y z
N MET A 1 37.59 -19.80 -21.66
CA MET A 1 36.34 -19.43 -20.96
C MET A 1 36.03 -20.54 -19.96
N VAL A 2 36.13 -20.26 -18.66
CA VAL A 2 35.75 -21.23 -17.63
C VAL A 2 34.28 -20.98 -17.29
N THR A 3 33.42 -21.89 -17.71
CA THR A 3 31.99 -21.94 -17.40
C THR A 3 31.83 -22.41 -15.96
N ALA A 4 31.70 -21.47 -15.01
CA ALA A 4 31.40 -21.80 -13.62
C ALA A 4 29.88 -21.80 -13.38
N HIS A 5 29.17 -22.80 -13.90
CA HIS A 5 27.82 -23.12 -13.43
C HIS A 5 27.93 -23.93 -12.13
N PHE A 6 28.12 -23.25 -11.00
CA PHE A 6 27.88 -23.87 -9.70
C PHE A 6 26.37 -24.02 -9.49
N GLN A 7 25.78 -25.11 -10.01
CA GLN A 7 24.44 -25.53 -9.61
C GLN A 7 24.48 -26.06 -8.18
N SER A 8 24.46 -25.14 -7.23
CA SER A 8 24.44 -25.47 -5.82
C SER A 8 22.99 -25.54 -5.35
N SER A 9 22.38 -26.73 -5.43
CA SER A 9 20.97 -26.98 -5.04
C SER A 9 20.63 -26.42 -3.66
N PHE A 10 19.46 -25.79 -3.51
CA PHE A 10 19.04 -25.21 -2.23
C PHE A 10 18.98 -26.26 -1.11
N SER A 11 19.35 -25.86 0.10
CA SER A 11 19.40 -26.70 1.30
C SER A 11 18.89 -25.93 2.53
N GLU A 12 18.77 -26.59 3.68
CA GLU A 12 18.41 -25.90 4.93
C GLU A 12 19.43 -24.81 5.33
N LYS A 13 20.71 -24.96 4.95
CA LYS A 13 21.76 -23.97 5.21
C LYS A 13 21.89 -22.92 4.11
N ARG A 14 21.42 -23.22 2.90
CA ARG A 14 21.35 -22.28 1.75
C ARG A 14 19.92 -22.28 1.23
N GLN A 15 19.08 -21.54 1.92
CA GLN A 15 17.66 -21.50 1.65
C GLN A 15 17.36 -20.71 0.36
N LYS A 16 16.35 -21.15 -0.39
CA LYS A 16 15.82 -20.42 -1.55
C LYS A 16 14.96 -19.26 -1.06
N PRO A 17 15.27 -18.00 -1.40
CA PRO A 17 14.35 -16.90 -1.15
C PRO A 17 13.13 -17.03 -2.07
N ASN A 18 11.93 -16.95 -1.50
CA ASN A 18 10.69 -16.84 -2.26
C ASN A 18 9.80 -15.75 -1.66
N SER A 19 8.79 -15.33 -2.42
CA SER A 19 7.88 -14.28 -1.98
C SER A 19 6.42 -14.57 -2.30
N LEU A 20 5.54 -14.16 -1.39
CA LEU A 20 4.10 -14.22 -1.56
C LEU A 20 3.48 -13.02 -0.85
N VAL A 21 2.53 -12.38 -1.50
CA VAL A 21 1.68 -11.37 -0.89
C VAL A 21 0.22 -11.64 -1.23
N TYR A 22 -0.67 -11.29 -0.31
CA TYR A 22 -2.08 -11.12 -0.61
C TYR A 22 -2.34 -9.65 -0.89
N PHE A 23 -2.98 -9.34 -2.01
CA PHE A 23 -3.30 -7.99 -2.43
C PHE A 23 -4.81 -7.84 -2.59
N HIS A 24 -5.43 -6.96 -1.81
CA HIS A 24 -6.83 -6.60 -1.89
C HIS A 24 -6.96 -5.18 -2.44
N ASN A 25 -7.66 -5.04 -3.56
CA ASN A 25 -8.06 -3.74 -4.10
C ASN A 25 -9.49 -3.44 -3.65
N ALA A 26 -9.65 -2.56 -2.66
CA ALA A 26 -10.94 -2.22 -2.08
C ALA A 26 -11.83 -1.41 -3.04
N ASP A 27 -11.25 -0.73 -4.04
CA ASP A 27 -12.03 0.05 -5.01
C ASP A 27 -12.79 -0.87 -5.97
N THR A 28 -12.18 -2.01 -6.32
CA THR A 28 -12.73 -2.99 -7.29
C THR A 28 -13.22 -4.28 -6.63
N GLN A 29 -12.99 -4.44 -5.32
CA GLN A 29 -13.24 -5.67 -4.56
C GLN A 29 -12.49 -6.90 -5.11
N GLN A 30 -11.38 -6.68 -5.82
CA GLN A 30 -10.56 -7.74 -6.40
C GLN A 30 -9.42 -8.16 -5.48
N ASN A 31 -9.11 -9.45 -5.51
CA ASN A 31 -8.13 -10.09 -4.63
C ASN A 31 -7.13 -10.88 -5.45
N TYR A 32 -5.84 -10.75 -5.11
CA TYR A 32 -4.77 -11.40 -5.84
C TYR A 32 -3.70 -11.98 -4.92
N TRP A 33 -3.21 -13.15 -5.28
CA TRP A 33 -1.91 -13.63 -4.86
C TRP A 33 -0.87 -13.02 -5.80
N ALA A 34 0.22 -12.49 -5.26
CA ALA A 34 1.32 -11.98 -6.08
C ALA A 34 2.69 -12.34 -5.53
N THR A 35 3.70 -12.31 -6.39
CA THR A 35 5.10 -12.62 -6.04
C THR A 35 6.08 -11.74 -6.80
N TYR A 36 7.25 -11.52 -6.20
CA TYR A 36 8.42 -10.94 -6.87
C TYR A 36 9.32 -12.01 -7.50
N ASP A 37 8.93 -13.29 -7.43
CA ASP A 37 9.77 -14.37 -7.89
C ASP A 37 9.76 -14.50 -9.41
N LYS A 38 10.95 -14.68 -10.00
CA LYS A 38 11.09 -14.95 -11.44
C LYS A 38 10.84 -16.43 -11.77
N GLN A 39 10.92 -17.32 -10.77
CA GLN A 39 10.73 -18.76 -10.92
C GLN A 39 10.02 -19.33 -9.70
N LEU A 40 8.80 -19.83 -9.90
CA LEU A 40 7.99 -20.41 -8.84
C LEU A 40 8.54 -21.76 -8.35
N ASP A 41 8.56 -21.95 -7.05
CA ASP A 41 8.78 -23.24 -6.39
C ASP A 41 7.46 -23.98 -6.11
N ALA A 42 7.55 -25.16 -5.50
CA ALA A 42 6.36 -25.95 -5.16
C ALA A 42 5.41 -25.21 -4.19
N TRP A 43 5.95 -24.40 -3.27
CA TRP A 43 5.16 -23.69 -2.27
C TRP A 43 4.37 -22.53 -2.90
N THR A 44 5.04 -21.68 -3.68
CA THR A 44 4.41 -20.55 -4.40
C THR A 44 3.45 -21.00 -5.52
N LYS A 45 3.69 -22.16 -6.15
CA LYS A 45 2.79 -22.74 -7.16
C LYS A 45 1.41 -23.12 -6.61
N ASN A 46 1.28 -23.34 -5.30
CA ASN A 46 -0.02 -23.61 -4.69
C ASN A 46 -0.97 -22.39 -4.78
N TYR A 47 -0.41 -21.18 -4.93
CA TYR A 47 -1.17 -19.93 -4.99
C TYR A 47 -1.26 -19.36 -6.40
N LEU A 48 -0.16 -19.44 -7.16
CA LEU A 48 -0.07 -18.84 -8.49
C LEU A 48 -0.30 -19.83 -9.63
N GLY A 49 -0.53 -21.10 -9.29
CA GLY A 49 -0.73 -22.17 -10.25
C GLY A 49 0.55 -22.53 -11.03
N LYS A 50 0.37 -23.39 -12.05
CA LYS A 50 1.49 -23.87 -12.89
C LYS A 50 1.86 -22.92 -14.02
N LYS A 51 0.94 -22.05 -14.43
CA LYS A 51 1.08 -21.08 -15.52
C LYS A 51 0.59 -19.71 -15.04
N PRO A 52 1.36 -19.04 -14.18
CA PRO A 52 0.95 -17.74 -13.64
C PRO A 52 0.93 -16.67 -14.75
N GLU A 53 0.04 -15.71 -14.63
CA GLU A 53 0.02 -14.54 -15.53
C GLU A 53 0.91 -13.42 -14.99
N THR A 54 1.32 -12.52 -15.88
CA THR A 54 2.11 -11.34 -15.50
C THR A 54 1.30 -10.45 -14.56
N ALA A 55 1.89 -10.06 -13.43
CA ALA A 55 1.15 -9.33 -12.40
C ALA A 55 0.57 -8.00 -12.88
N SER A 56 1.23 -7.34 -13.83
CA SER A 56 0.77 -6.07 -14.42
C SER A 56 -0.58 -6.16 -15.13
N LYS A 57 -1.07 -7.38 -15.43
CA LYS A 57 -2.43 -7.60 -15.93
C LYS A 57 -3.50 -7.25 -14.89
N TYR A 58 -3.16 -7.39 -13.61
CA TYR A 58 -4.09 -7.29 -12.49
C TYR A 58 -3.76 -6.11 -11.56
N ILE A 59 -2.48 -5.90 -11.32
CA ILE A 59 -1.96 -4.93 -10.37
C ILE A 59 -1.12 -3.91 -11.14
N THR A 60 -1.81 -2.93 -11.70
CA THR A 60 -1.20 -1.87 -12.54
C THR A 60 -0.59 -0.76 -11.70
N ASN A 61 -1.09 -0.56 -10.49
CA ASN A 61 -0.76 0.58 -9.63
C ASN A 61 0.04 0.16 -8.39
N VAL A 62 0.97 -0.80 -8.52
CA VAL A 62 2.00 -0.97 -7.48
C VAL A 62 2.89 0.24 -7.59
N ALA A 63 2.52 1.30 -6.90
CA ALA A 63 3.28 2.51 -6.97
C ALA A 63 4.67 2.22 -6.41
N SER A 64 5.58 2.26 -7.38
CA SER A 64 6.94 1.74 -7.42
C SER A 64 7.53 1.38 -6.06
N SER A 65 7.82 0.09 -5.88
CA SER A 65 8.80 -0.34 -4.89
C SER A 65 10.07 0.50 -5.07
N LYS A 66 10.80 0.74 -3.98
CA LYS A 66 12.08 1.49 -3.95
C LYS A 66 13.10 1.07 -5.04
N TYR A 67 12.93 -0.11 -5.63
CA TYR A 67 13.78 -0.71 -6.66
C TYR A 67 13.15 -0.76 -8.07
N GLY A 68 11.97 -0.18 -8.28
CA GLY A 68 11.27 -0.22 -9.56
C GLY A 68 10.80 -1.62 -9.97
N THR A 69 10.86 -2.60 -9.08
CA THR A 69 10.41 -3.97 -9.37
C THR A 69 8.97 -4.12 -8.90
N GLY A 70 8.04 -4.11 -9.84
CA GLY A 70 6.68 -4.59 -9.61
C GLY A 70 6.66 -6.11 -9.32
N TYR A 71 5.50 -6.63 -8.98
CA TYR A 71 5.30 -8.08 -8.91
C TYR A 71 5.57 -8.70 -10.29
N THR A 72 6.19 -9.88 -10.30
CA THR A 72 6.45 -10.62 -11.54
C THR A 72 5.17 -11.31 -12.01
N PHE A 73 4.53 -12.01 -11.09
CA PHE A 73 3.37 -12.86 -11.36
C PHE A 73 2.26 -12.58 -10.37
N ALA A 74 1.02 -12.73 -10.83
CA ALA A 74 -0.15 -12.73 -9.97
C ALA A 74 -1.21 -13.72 -10.48
N ALA A 75 -2.09 -14.12 -9.56
CA ALA A 75 -3.28 -14.92 -9.82
C ALA A 75 -4.41 -14.43 -8.92
N GLU A 76 -5.65 -14.64 -9.32
CA GLU A 76 -6.81 -14.35 -8.47
C GLU A 76 -6.72 -15.12 -7.15
N ALA A 77 -7.09 -14.45 -6.06
CA ALA A 77 -7.13 -15.02 -4.73
C ALA A 77 -8.59 -15.07 -4.23
N PRO A 78 -8.91 -16.04 -3.35
CA PRO A 78 -10.19 -16.03 -2.67
C PRO A 78 -10.33 -14.78 -1.81
N GLU A 79 -11.55 -14.26 -1.73
CA GLU A 79 -11.88 -13.12 -0.89
C GLU A 79 -11.61 -13.43 0.59
N LYS A 80 -11.11 -12.40 1.29
CA LYS A 80 -10.85 -12.41 2.73
C LYS A 80 -11.44 -11.15 3.32
N ASN A 81 -12.05 -11.29 4.50
CA ASN A 81 -12.55 -10.14 5.25
C ASN A 81 -11.37 -9.37 5.83
N ILE A 82 -10.85 -8.40 5.08
CA ILE A 82 -9.79 -7.49 5.52
C ILE A 82 -10.46 -6.17 5.93
N PRO A 83 -10.43 -5.79 7.22
CA PRO A 83 -11.01 -4.52 7.67
C PRO A 83 -10.42 -3.33 6.91
N LEU A 84 -11.29 -2.47 6.41
CA LEU A 84 -10.91 -1.23 5.74
C LEU A 84 -10.50 -0.17 6.77
N PRO A 85 -9.54 0.72 6.44
CA PRO A 85 -9.23 1.85 7.29
C PRO A 85 -10.43 2.78 7.43
N LYS A 86 -10.61 3.34 8.62
CA LYS A 86 -11.52 4.46 8.84
C LYS A 86 -10.82 5.74 8.39
N ILE A 87 -11.48 6.51 7.53
CA ILE A 87 -10.97 7.80 7.04
C ILE A 87 -11.95 8.88 7.49
N THR A 88 -11.49 9.75 8.37
CA THR A 88 -12.30 10.85 8.92
C THR A 88 -11.84 12.16 8.30
N LEU A 89 -12.75 12.90 7.66
CA LEU A 89 -12.46 14.23 7.11
C LEU A 89 -12.63 15.28 8.20
N GLN A 90 -11.57 16.04 8.50
CA GLN A 90 -11.64 17.15 9.46
C GLN A 90 -11.81 18.51 8.80
N LYS A 91 -11.26 18.69 7.60
CA LYS A 91 -11.33 19.97 6.89
C LYS A 91 -11.44 19.76 5.39
N ASP A 92 -12.35 20.49 4.79
CA ASP A 92 -12.42 20.75 3.35
C ASP A 92 -12.99 22.16 3.17
N SER A 93 -12.13 23.13 2.92
CA SER A 93 -12.52 24.54 2.85
C SER A 93 -11.77 25.29 1.77
N LEU A 94 -12.42 26.29 1.17
CA LEU A 94 -11.80 27.23 0.24
C LEU A 94 -11.33 28.49 0.96
N ASP A 95 -10.11 28.94 0.65
CA ASP A 95 -9.59 30.26 1.00
C ASP A 95 -8.96 30.90 -0.25
N GLY A 96 -9.65 31.91 -0.79
CA GLY A 96 -9.29 32.54 -2.05
C GLY A 96 -9.23 31.54 -3.22
N ASN A 97 -8.03 31.34 -3.77
CA ASN A 97 -7.77 30.43 -4.89
C ASN A 97 -7.27 29.04 -4.44
N PHE A 98 -7.27 28.76 -3.14
CA PHE A 98 -6.75 27.52 -2.58
C PHE A 98 -7.83 26.72 -1.85
N ARG A 99 -7.74 25.40 -1.95
CA ARG A 99 -8.54 24.44 -1.18
C ARG A 99 -7.64 23.78 -0.14
N HIS A 100 -8.08 23.80 1.11
CA HIS A 100 -7.40 23.21 2.25
C HIS A 100 -8.13 21.95 2.69
N ILE A 101 -7.42 20.83 2.70
CA ILE A 101 -7.98 19.53 3.03
C ILE A 101 -7.18 18.93 4.18
N SER A 102 -7.87 18.37 5.18
CA SER A 102 -7.26 17.51 6.19
C SER A 102 -8.14 16.33 6.55
N PHE A 103 -7.55 15.14 6.62
CA PHE A 103 -8.21 13.91 7.05
C PHE A 103 -7.26 13.07 7.92
N THR A 104 -7.83 12.15 8.71
CA THR A 104 -7.06 11.13 9.45
C THR A 104 -7.39 9.75 8.91
N ILE A 105 -6.36 8.96 8.68
CA ILE A 105 -6.45 7.52 8.38
C ILE A 105 -6.20 6.76 9.68
N THR A 106 -7.19 5.97 10.10
CA THR A 106 -7.10 5.12 11.29
C THR A 106 -7.22 3.65 10.87
N PRO A 107 -6.12 2.88 10.97
CA PRO A 107 -6.16 1.44 10.74
C PRO A 107 -7.22 0.75 11.60
N GLN A 108 -7.92 -0.23 11.03
CA GLN A 108 -8.91 -1.06 11.77
C GLN A 108 -8.40 -2.48 11.98
N ARG A 109 -7.09 -2.68 11.81
CA ARG A 109 -6.34 -3.92 11.99
C ARG A 109 -4.88 -3.58 12.26
N THR A 110 -4.09 -4.57 12.69
CA THR A 110 -2.63 -4.38 12.78
C THR A 110 -2.06 -4.11 11.39
N VAL A 111 -1.40 -2.97 11.26
CA VAL A 111 -0.74 -2.49 10.03
C VAL A 111 0.68 -2.09 10.42
N ASN A 112 1.67 -2.48 9.63
CA ASN A 112 3.07 -2.13 9.87
C ASN A 112 3.49 -0.89 9.09
N LYS A 113 2.85 -0.64 7.95
CA LYS A 113 3.20 0.46 7.06
C LYS A 113 2.00 0.99 6.30
N ILE A 114 1.82 2.31 6.31
CA ILE A 114 0.92 3.05 5.43
C ILE A 114 1.75 3.71 4.34
N THR A 115 1.38 3.56 3.08
CA THR A 115 2.02 4.28 1.97
C THR A 115 0.97 5.10 1.23
N LEU A 116 1.28 6.38 1.01
CA LEU A 116 0.41 7.30 0.28
C LEU A 116 0.98 7.58 -1.10
N TYR A 117 0.08 7.69 -2.07
CA TYR A 117 0.38 7.84 -3.47
C TYR A 117 -0.49 8.93 -4.09
N ALA A 118 0.07 9.68 -5.03
CA ALA A 118 -0.66 10.58 -5.93
C ALA A 118 0.11 10.68 -7.25
N GLU A 119 -0.60 10.91 -8.34
CA GLU A 119 -0.01 11.10 -9.67
C GLU A 119 1.12 12.13 -9.63
N THR A 120 2.20 11.91 -10.38
CA THR A 120 3.36 12.83 -10.41
C THR A 120 2.99 14.23 -10.91
N THR A 121 1.86 14.38 -11.59
CA THR A 121 1.29 15.66 -12.03
C THR A 121 0.50 16.39 -10.94
N ALA A 122 0.25 15.76 -9.78
CA ALA A 122 -0.43 16.37 -8.65
C ALA A 122 0.43 17.48 -8.02
N VAL A 123 -0.12 18.70 -7.99
CA VAL A 123 0.55 19.90 -7.46
C VAL A 123 0.02 20.24 -6.07
N PHE A 124 0.92 20.30 -5.09
CA PHE A 124 0.59 20.62 -3.70
C PHE A 124 1.32 21.89 -3.26
N GLU A 125 0.58 22.88 -2.74
CA GLU A 125 1.19 24.09 -2.17
C GLU A 125 1.85 23.81 -0.82
N ASN A 126 1.22 22.96 -0.03
CA ASN A 126 1.78 22.40 1.19
C ASN A 126 1.29 20.96 1.38
N PHE A 127 2.03 20.22 2.20
CA PHE A 127 1.69 18.86 2.58
C PHE A 127 2.27 18.59 3.98
N VAL A 128 1.44 18.11 4.90
CA VAL A 128 1.75 17.97 6.33
C VAL A 128 1.27 16.61 6.79
N LEU A 129 2.11 15.92 7.56
CA LEU A 129 1.85 14.58 8.09
C LEU A 129 2.12 14.53 9.57
N ASN A 130 1.12 14.17 10.37
CA ASN A 130 1.22 14.17 11.83
C ASN A 130 1.85 15.48 12.36
N GLY A 131 1.44 16.62 11.80
CA GLY A 131 1.95 17.96 12.13
C GLY A 131 3.33 18.32 11.54
N ILE A 132 4.01 17.40 10.86
CA ILE A 132 5.33 17.63 10.25
C ILE A 132 5.15 18.06 8.79
N PRO A 133 5.52 19.29 8.41
CA PRO A 133 5.44 19.73 7.01
C PRO A 133 6.52 19.05 6.17
N ILE A 134 6.16 18.64 4.96
CA ILE A 134 7.13 18.19 3.96
C ILE A 134 7.88 19.42 3.44
N PRO A 135 9.23 19.45 3.54
CA PRO A 135 9.99 20.59 3.07
C PRO A 135 9.94 20.69 1.55
N LYS A 136 9.95 21.92 1.06
CA LYS A 136 10.10 22.21 -0.36
C LYS A 136 11.56 22.12 -0.77
N ASP A 137 11.86 21.46 -1.89
CA ASP A 137 13.20 21.44 -2.44
C ASP A 137 13.61 22.83 -2.96
N LYS A 138 14.91 23.15 -2.88
CA LYS A 138 15.43 24.51 -3.10
C LYS A 138 15.08 25.15 -4.45
N ASN A 139 14.80 24.33 -5.47
CA ASN A 139 14.52 24.76 -6.84
C ASN A 139 13.06 24.51 -7.25
N GLU A 140 12.19 24.18 -6.30
CA GLU A 140 10.80 23.85 -6.56
C GLU A 140 9.87 24.97 -6.11
N THR A 141 8.79 25.19 -6.87
CA THR A 141 7.75 26.17 -6.52
C THR A 141 6.75 25.58 -5.53
N HIS A 142 6.47 24.28 -5.68
CA HIS A 142 5.49 23.51 -4.91
C HIS A 142 6.19 22.38 -4.12
N VAL A 143 5.56 21.89 -3.06
CA VAL A 143 6.09 20.70 -2.36
C VAL A 143 5.80 19.45 -3.19
N LEU A 144 6.65 18.42 -3.04
CA LEU A 144 6.49 17.16 -3.75
C LEU A 144 6.47 17.34 -5.28
N GLN A 145 7.16 18.34 -5.82
CA GLN A 145 7.24 18.55 -7.27
C GLN A 145 8.23 17.54 -7.87
N ASN A 146 8.15 17.29 -9.18
CA ASN A 146 9.09 16.44 -9.94
C ASN A 146 9.36 15.03 -9.37
N ARG A 147 8.39 14.42 -8.67
CA ARG A 147 8.55 13.07 -8.12
C ARG A 147 8.85 12.07 -9.22
N LYS A 148 9.85 11.21 -9.01
CA LYS A 148 10.18 10.10 -9.94
C LYS A 148 9.14 8.97 -9.92
N SER A 149 8.21 9.03 -8.98
CA SER A 149 7.18 8.01 -8.76
C SER A 149 5.93 8.61 -8.14
N ASN A 150 4.82 7.87 -8.22
CA ASN A 150 3.58 8.25 -7.56
C ASN A 150 3.65 8.19 -6.02
N ALA A 151 4.69 7.58 -5.44
CA ALA A 151 4.89 7.54 -3.99
C ALA A 151 5.10 8.94 -3.42
N ILE A 152 4.27 9.30 -2.44
CA ILE A 152 4.45 10.50 -1.61
C ILE A 152 5.35 10.15 -0.43
N LEU A 153 4.95 9.14 0.36
CA LEU A 153 5.69 8.69 1.54
C LEU A 153 5.30 7.28 1.99
N SER A 154 6.12 6.73 2.89
CA SER A 154 5.77 5.58 3.72
C SER A 154 5.86 5.96 5.19
N TYR A 155 4.78 5.74 5.93
CA TYR A 155 4.69 5.89 7.39
C TYR A 155 4.72 4.50 8.03
N TYR A 156 5.70 4.26 8.89
CA TYR A 156 5.78 3.03 9.68
C TYR A 156 4.93 3.22 10.93
N VAL A 157 3.90 2.40 11.06
CA VAL A 157 2.87 2.55 12.09
C VAL A 157 3.40 1.90 13.37
N SER A 158 3.44 2.66 14.46
CA SER A 158 3.69 2.14 15.80
C SER A 158 2.36 1.85 16.48
N ASP A 159 2.18 0.67 17.08
CA ASP A 159 1.05 0.33 17.97
C ASP A 159 -0.36 0.77 17.50
N GLY A 160 -0.66 0.60 16.20
CA GLY A 160 -1.97 0.94 15.63
C GLY A 160 -2.27 2.44 15.53
N ASP A 161 -1.24 3.28 15.59
CA ASP A 161 -1.35 4.74 15.46
C ASP A 161 -1.98 5.16 14.13
N SER A 162 -2.51 6.38 14.11
CA SER A 162 -3.18 6.98 12.98
C SER A 162 -2.24 7.86 12.15
N LEU A 163 -2.62 8.13 10.91
CA LEU A 163 -1.93 9.06 10.04
C LEU A 163 -2.83 10.26 9.74
N GLN A 164 -2.49 11.42 10.30
CA GLN A 164 -3.09 12.68 9.94
C GLN A 164 -2.41 13.24 8.70
N VAL A 165 -3.22 13.60 7.70
CA VAL A 165 -2.77 14.16 6.42
C VAL A 165 -3.45 15.51 6.24
N SER A 166 -2.68 16.55 5.95
CA SER A 166 -3.21 17.86 5.57
C SER A 166 -2.46 18.39 4.37
N TYR A 167 -3.16 18.97 3.41
CA TYR A 167 -2.54 19.56 2.22
C TYR A 167 -3.38 20.68 1.64
N THR A 168 -2.75 21.47 0.78
CA THR A 168 -3.37 22.62 0.11
C THR A 168 -3.12 22.51 -1.39
N ILE A 169 -4.17 22.74 -2.17
CA ILE A 169 -4.16 22.65 -3.64
C ILE A 169 -4.87 23.87 -4.23
N ALA A 170 -4.70 24.12 -5.53
CA ALA A 170 -5.52 25.11 -6.22
C ALA A 170 -7.01 24.70 -6.15
N LYS A 171 -7.91 25.69 -6.05
CA LYS A 171 -9.36 25.46 -5.84
C LYS A 171 -10.01 24.51 -6.84
N ASP A 172 -9.54 24.54 -8.09
CA ASP A 172 -10.10 23.76 -9.21
C ASP A 172 -9.31 22.47 -9.46
N ALA A 173 -8.26 22.19 -8.67
CA ALA A 173 -7.50 20.96 -8.77
C ALA A 173 -8.28 19.80 -8.14
N ASP A 174 -8.27 18.66 -8.82
CA ASP A 174 -8.80 17.40 -8.31
C ASP A 174 -7.65 16.40 -8.18
N ILE A 175 -7.32 16.02 -6.95
CA ILE A 175 -6.20 15.14 -6.64
C ILE A 175 -6.74 13.92 -5.91
N LEU A 176 -6.50 12.75 -6.51
CA LEU A 176 -6.77 11.47 -5.87
C LEU A 176 -5.54 11.03 -5.09
N ILE A 177 -5.75 10.72 -3.81
CA ILE A 177 -4.75 10.06 -2.97
C ILE A 177 -5.09 8.59 -2.91
N MET A 178 -4.14 7.73 -3.30
CA MET A 178 -4.24 6.29 -3.10
C MET A 178 -3.48 5.89 -1.84
N LEU A 179 -4.13 5.08 -1.02
CA LEU A 179 -3.61 4.52 0.22
C LEU A 179 -3.28 3.04 0.01
N GLN A 180 -2.13 2.61 0.53
CA GLN A 180 -1.86 1.20 0.82
C GLN A 180 -1.58 0.97 2.31
N GLU A 181 -2.39 0.13 2.95
CA GLU A 181 -2.10 -0.44 4.26
C GLU A 181 -1.43 -1.80 4.11
N ILE A 182 -0.26 -1.96 4.73
CA ILE A 182 0.58 -3.16 4.60
C ILE A 182 0.82 -3.72 6.00
N SER A 183 0.37 -4.95 6.23
CA SER A 183 0.77 -5.76 7.38
C SER A 183 1.72 -6.87 6.93
N MET A 184 2.65 -7.28 7.78
CA MET A 184 3.69 -8.28 7.53
C MET A 184 3.43 -9.57 8.30
N ASP A 185 2.16 -9.97 8.34
CA ASP A 185 1.64 -11.08 9.14
C ASP A 185 0.98 -12.16 8.28
N LEU A 186 1.17 -12.17 6.95
CA LEU A 186 0.39 -13.04 6.04
C LEU A 186 0.38 -14.52 6.46
N LEU A 187 1.49 -15.01 7.00
CA LEU A 187 1.63 -16.41 7.41
C LEU A 187 1.07 -16.70 8.80
N GLU A 188 1.02 -15.69 9.69
CA GLU A 188 0.44 -15.79 11.02
C GLU A 188 -1.01 -15.30 11.10
N ASN A 189 -1.51 -14.63 10.07
CA ASN A 189 -2.79 -13.95 10.07
C ASN A 189 -3.95 -14.97 10.01
N GLU A 190 -4.86 -14.84 10.97
CA GLU A 190 -5.94 -15.80 11.24
C GLU A 190 -6.95 -15.95 10.08
N VAL A 191 -7.10 -14.95 9.21
CA VAL A 191 -8.00 -15.07 8.06
C VAL A 191 -7.40 -15.93 6.94
N PHE A 192 -6.11 -16.26 7.04
CA PHE A 192 -5.39 -17.09 6.08
C PHE A 192 -5.06 -18.46 6.67
N SER A 193 -4.89 -19.44 5.78
CA SER A 193 -4.45 -20.79 6.15
C SER A 193 -3.33 -21.18 5.21
N ILE A 194 -2.17 -20.55 5.40
CA ILE A 194 -0.99 -20.73 4.56
C ILE A 194 -0.02 -21.64 5.33
N PRO A 195 0.35 -22.83 4.80
CA PRO A 195 1.31 -23.68 5.47
C PRO A 195 2.68 -23.00 5.53
N PRO A 196 3.47 -23.25 6.59
CA PRO A 196 4.84 -22.79 6.68
C PRO A 196 5.64 -23.20 5.44
N ARG A 197 6.64 -22.38 5.14
CA ARG A 197 7.65 -22.68 4.12
C ARG A 197 8.36 -24.00 4.40
N THR A 198 8.85 -24.63 3.34
CA THR A 198 9.78 -25.75 3.49
C THR A 198 11.09 -25.27 4.12
N LYS A 199 11.76 -26.12 4.90
CA LYS A 199 13.00 -25.77 5.62
C LYS A 199 14.15 -25.27 4.74
N ASN A 200 14.12 -25.58 3.45
CA ASN A 200 15.08 -25.13 2.45
C ASN A 200 14.66 -23.82 1.74
N SER A 201 13.65 -23.10 2.24
CA SER A 201 13.20 -21.82 1.71
C SER A 201 13.09 -20.77 2.82
N MET A 202 13.25 -19.51 2.44
CA MET A 202 13.19 -18.36 3.33
C MET A 202 12.38 -17.23 2.69
N PRO A 203 11.84 -16.30 3.49
CA PRO A 203 11.31 -15.04 2.97
C PRO A 203 12.37 -14.33 2.13
N LYS A 204 11.96 -13.80 0.98
CA LYS A 204 12.86 -13.04 0.12
C LYS A 204 13.26 -11.72 0.80
N PRO A 205 14.55 -11.47 1.01
CA PRO A 205 15.00 -10.30 1.76
C PRO A 205 14.84 -9.01 0.94
N PHE A 206 14.78 -7.88 1.64
CA PHE A 206 14.77 -6.51 1.10
C PHE A 206 13.56 -6.13 0.22
N ILE A 207 12.50 -6.92 0.21
CA ILE A 207 11.23 -6.60 -0.45
C ILE A 207 10.05 -6.82 0.51
N THR A 208 8.88 -6.24 0.21
CA THR A 208 7.66 -6.45 0.98
C THR A 208 7.04 -7.80 0.61
N THR A 209 7.45 -8.87 1.29
CA THR A 209 6.83 -10.20 1.20
C THR A 209 6.11 -10.53 2.49
N ASP A 210 5.33 -11.61 2.46
CA ASP A 210 4.63 -12.19 3.60
C ASP A 210 3.65 -11.16 4.17
N ALA A 211 3.05 -10.43 3.24
CA ALA A 211 2.30 -9.24 3.54
C ALA A 211 0.85 -9.35 3.05
N VAL A 212 -0.05 -8.76 3.84
CA VAL A 212 -1.42 -8.47 3.46
C VAL A 212 -1.50 -6.99 3.10
N ILE A 213 -1.73 -6.72 1.82
CA ILE A 213 -1.75 -5.37 1.25
C ILE A 213 -3.19 -5.03 0.91
N LEU A 214 -3.68 -3.94 1.49
CA LEU A 214 -4.97 -3.35 1.16
C LEU A 214 -4.72 -2.04 0.43
N GLN A 215 -5.29 -1.88 -0.76
CA GLN A 215 -5.25 -0.65 -1.53
C GLN A 215 -6.64 -0.03 -1.61
N LYS A 216 -6.72 1.29 -1.40
CA LYS A 216 -7.96 2.06 -1.51
C LYS A 216 -7.67 3.47 -2.02
N THR A 217 -8.55 3.99 -2.88
CA THR A 217 -8.52 5.40 -3.27
C THR A 217 -9.32 6.24 -2.28
N ILE A 218 -8.74 7.37 -1.87
CA ILE A 218 -9.38 8.36 -1.01
C ILE A 218 -9.97 9.45 -1.90
N ASP A 219 -11.29 9.40 -2.09
CA ASP A 219 -12.04 10.48 -2.72
C ASP A 219 -12.65 11.38 -1.65
N ILE A 220 -12.10 12.58 -1.50
CA ILE A 220 -12.53 13.59 -0.52
C ILE A 220 -14.02 13.90 -0.65
N LYS A 221 -14.57 13.89 -1.87
CA LYS A 221 -15.99 14.20 -2.12
C LYS A 221 -16.95 13.18 -1.50
N THR A 222 -16.45 11.98 -1.21
CA THR A 222 -17.24 10.87 -0.65
C THR A 222 -17.05 10.71 0.86
N LEU A 223 -16.10 11.44 1.46
CA LEU A 223 -15.84 11.35 2.89
C LEU A 223 -16.88 12.12 3.68
N ILE A 224 -17.32 11.55 4.80
CA ILE A 224 -18.25 12.20 5.72
C ILE A 224 -17.44 13.11 6.68
N PRO A 225 -17.79 14.40 6.83
CA PRO A 225 -17.15 15.29 7.79
C PRO A 225 -17.34 14.81 9.24
N GLU A 226 -16.34 15.01 10.08
CA GLU A 226 -16.37 14.64 11.51
C GLU A 226 -17.57 15.24 12.26
N ASN A 227 -17.92 16.50 11.97
CA ASN A 227 -19.04 17.18 12.63
C ASN A 227 -20.43 16.62 12.27
N SER A 228 -20.57 15.87 11.18
CA SER A 228 -21.83 15.25 10.77
C SER A 228 -22.14 13.94 11.51
N GLN A 229 -21.21 13.45 12.34
CA GLN A 229 -21.37 12.23 13.13
C GLN A 229 -21.86 12.49 14.56
N ILE A 230 -21.76 13.74 15.05
CA ILE A 230 -22.14 14.12 16.42
C ILE A 230 -23.65 14.35 16.54
N GLU A 231 -24.32 14.82 15.48
CA GLU A 231 -25.77 15.08 15.49
C GLU A 231 -26.65 13.81 15.56
N ASN A 232 -26.07 12.61 15.39
CA ASN A 232 -26.83 11.34 15.44
C ASN A 232 -26.78 10.65 16.82
N THR A 233 -26.13 11.23 17.82
CA THR A 233 -26.02 10.65 19.18
C THR A 233 -26.82 11.37 20.26
N GLU A 234 -27.51 12.47 19.94
CA GLU A 234 -28.32 13.25 20.90
C GLU A 234 -29.85 13.10 20.75
N ASN A 235 -30.35 12.19 19.89
CA ASN A 235 -31.79 12.02 19.67
C ASN A 235 -32.39 10.69 20.14
N ASP A 236 -31.65 9.90 20.93
CA ASP A 236 -32.21 8.73 21.63
C ASP A 236 -32.14 8.97 23.16
N GLU A 237 -33.01 9.86 23.66
CA GLU A 237 -33.52 9.84 25.04
C GLU A 237 -34.99 9.37 25.05
#